data_AF-A0A811TZK5-F1
#
_entry.id   AF-A0A811TZK5-F1
#
_cell.length_a   1.000
_cell.length_b   1.000
_cell.length_c   1.000
_cell.angle_alpha   90.00
_cell.angle_beta   90.00
_cell.angle_gamma   90.00
#
_symmetry.space_group_name_H-M   'P 1'
#
loop_
_entity.id
_entity.type
_entity.pdbx_description
1 polymer ?
#
loop_
_entity_poly.entity_id
_entity_poly.type
_entity_poly.pdbx_seq_one_letter_code
_entity_poly.pdbx_strand_id
1 'polypeptide(L)'
;MQELDLHDTRFQQDGATCHTARVTIDLLRGEFGEHFISRSGPLNWPPRSRDIKPLDYFLWGCVKSNVYADKPAAIDVLEDSIETFIRYAKIGLSG
;
A
#
# COMPACT_ATOMS: atom_id res chain seq x y z
N MET A 1 22.23 3.96 6.37
CA MET A 1 21.01 3.30 5.89
C MET A 1 21.37 1.85 5.70
N GLN A 2 20.71 0.92 6.40
CA GLN A 2 20.80 -0.49 6.03
C GLN A 2 20.11 -0.61 4.67
N GLU A 3 20.87 -1.07 3.67
CA GLU A 3 20.33 -1.51 2.40
C GLU A 3 19.27 -2.57 2.71
N LEU A 4 18.00 -2.24 2.48
CA LEU A 4 16.92 -3.19 2.68
C LEU A 4 17.24 -4.38 1.78
N ASP A 5 17.43 -5.55 2.38
CA ASP A 5 17.61 -6.77 1.62
C ASP A 5 16.32 -7.05 0.83
N LEU A 6 16.31 -6.61 -0.42
CA LEU A 6 15.16 -6.76 -1.31
C LEU A 6 14.82 -8.23 -1.55
N HIS A 7 15.74 -9.15 -1.26
CA HIS A 7 15.51 -10.58 -1.43
C HIS A 7 14.44 -11.16 -0.49
N ASP A 8 14.11 -10.48 0.62
CA ASP A 8 13.03 -10.88 1.54
C ASP A 8 11.78 -9.98 1.45
N THR A 9 11.74 -9.07 0.47
CA THR A 9 10.58 -8.18 0.29
C THR A 9 9.48 -8.88 -0.49
N ARG A 10 8.23 -8.78 -0.02
CA ARG A 10 7.04 -9.32 -0.68
C ARG A 10 6.04 -8.23 -1.04
N PHE A 11 5.46 -8.32 -2.23
CA PHE A 11 4.32 -7.48 -2.59
C PHE A 11 3.08 -7.90 -1.78
N GLN A 12 2.28 -6.96 -1.30
CA GLN A 12 1.09 -7.26 -0.50
C GLN A 12 -0.12 -6.47 -1.00
N GLN A 13 -1.18 -7.17 -1.41
CA GLN A 13 -2.47 -6.57 -1.77
C GLN A 13 -3.61 -7.17 -0.95
N ASP A 14 -4.78 -6.52 -0.93
CA ASP A 14 -5.91 -6.94 -0.10
C ASP A 14 -6.78 -7.98 -0.81
N GLY A 15 -7.88 -8.38 -0.16
CA GLY A 15 -8.80 -9.37 -0.71
C GLY A 15 -9.92 -8.77 -1.57
N ALA A 16 -9.79 -7.55 -2.10
CA ALA A 16 -10.81 -6.96 -2.97
C ALA A 16 -10.96 -7.79 -4.25
N THR A 17 -12.19 -7.89 -4.79
CA THR A 17 -12.49 -8.80 -5.92
C THR A 17 -11.64 -8.51 -7.16
N CYS A 18 -11.33 -7.25 -7.45
CA CYS A 18 -10.44 -6.86 -8.55
C CYS A 18 -8.99 -7.32 -8.32
N HIS A 19 -8.52 -7.31 -7.08
CA HIS A 19 -7.16 -7.74 -6.71
C HIS A 19 -7.01 -9.26 -6.73
N THR A 20 -8.10 -10.00 -6.48
CA THR A 20 -8.09 -11.47 -6.42
C THR A 20 -8.60 -12.12 -7.70
N ALA A 21 -8.92 -11.33 -8.73
CA ALA A 21 -9.30 -11.84 -10.03
C ALA A 21 -8.14 -12.65 -10.64
N ARG A 22 -8.46 -13.71 -11.38
CA ARG A 22 -7.44 -14.57 -12.00
C ARG A 22 -6.43 -13.78 -12.82
N VAL A 23 -6.90 -12.82 -13.61
CA VAL A 23 -6.05 -11.96 -14.45
C VAL A 23 -5.02 -11.19 -13.62
N THR A 24 -5.41 -10.73 -12.43
CA THR A 24 -4.56 -9.98 -11.52
C THR A 24 -3.55 -10.89 -10.84
N ILE A 25 -3.97 -12.09 -10.42
CA ILE A 25 -3.07 -13.09 -9.83
C ILE A 25 -2.03 -13.58 -10.84
N ASP A 26 -2.44 -13.82 -12.09
CA ASP A 26 -1.54 -14.23 -13.17
C ASP A 26 -0.51 -13.12 -13.47
N LEU A 27 -0.95 -11.85 -13.49
CA LEU A 27 -0.05 -10.69 -13.60
C LEU A 27 0.96 -10.65 -12.45
N LEU A 28 0.50 -10.77 -11.20
CA LEU A 28 1.40 -10.74 -10.04
C LEU A 28 2.39 -11.90 -10.02
N ARG A 29 1.98 -13.08 -10.50
CA ARG A 29 2.91 -14.21 -10.65
C ARG A 29 3.96 -13.94 -11.72
N GLY A 30 3.61 -13.25 -12.81
CA GLY A 30 4.56 -12.83 -13.83
C GLY A 30 5.59 -11.81 -13.31
N GLU A 31 5.14 -10.82 -12.55
CA GLU A 31 5.98 -9.73 -12.05
C GLU A 31 6.79 -10.10 -10.80
N PHE A 32 6.19 -10.83 -9.86
CA PHE A 32 6.75 -11.08 -8.53
C PHE A 32 7.05 -12.56 -8.24
N GLY A 33 6.77 -13.48 -9.18
CA GLY A 33 6.92 -14.92 -8.96
C GLY A 33 6.09 -15.39 -7.76
N GLU A 34 6.74 -16.01 -6.77
CA GLU A 34 6.10 -16.43 -5.52
C GLU A 34 6.23 -15.39 -4.37
N HIS A 35 6.77 -14.19 -4.65
CA HIS A 35 7.06 -13.15 -3.65
C HIS A 35 5.91 -12.16 -3.48
N PHE A 36 4.67 -12.66 -3.37
CA PHE A 36 3.52 -11.82 -3.07
C PHE A 36 2.51 -12.48 -2.13
N ILE A 37 1.75 -11.63 -1.44
CA ILE A 37 0.71 -11.99 -0.49
C ILE A 37 -0.61 -11.46 -1.03
N SER A 38 -1.54 -12.38 -1.28
CA SER A 38 -2.87 -12.10 -1.80
C SER A 38 -3.81 -13.23 -1.43
N ARG A 39 -5.12 -12.97 -1.43
CA ARG A 39 -6.08 -14.08 -1.47
C ARG A 39 -5.89 -14.83 -2.80
N SER A 40 -5.74 -16.15 -2.72
CA SER A 40 -5.39 -17.03 -3.85
C SER A 40 -3.96 -16.83 -4.41
N GLY A 41 -3.08 -16.16 -3.66
CA GLY A 41 -1.66 -16.06 -3.97
C GLY A 41 -0.81 -17.15 -3.30
N PRO A 42 0.53 -17.11 -3.47
CA PRO A 42 1.48 -18.03 -2.86
C PRO A 42 1.37 -18.07 -1.33
N LEU A 43 1.18 -16.91 -0.71
CA LEU A 43 0.84 -16.77 0.70
C LEU A 43 -0.58 -16.22 0.82
N ASN A 44 -1.46 -17.03 1.41
CA ASN A 44 -2.86 -16.65 1.61
C ASN A 44 -3.00 -15.53 2.65
N TRP A 45 -3.71 -14.46 2.27
CA TRP A 45 -4.10 -13.40 3.19
C TRP A 45 -5.20 -13.87 4.15
N PRO A 46 -5.07 -13.63 5.48
CA PRO A 46 -6.11 -14.03 6.43
C PRO A 46 -7.45 -13.30 6.18
N PRO A 47 -8.59 -13.99 6.38
CA PRO A 47 -9.90 -13.39 6.21
C PRO A 47 -10.15 -12.29 7.27
N ARG A 48 -10.70 -11.15 6.82
CA ARG A 48 -11.07 -9.98 7.66
C ARG A 48 -9.91 -9.19 8.28
N SER A 49 -8.70 -9.30 7.74
CA SER A 49 -7.54 -8.54 8.21
C SER A 49 -7.44 -7.15 7.59
N ARG A 50 -8.37 -6.25 7.96
CA ARG A 50 -8.27 -4.81 7.65
C ARG A 50 -7.14 -4.14 8.44
N ASP A 51 -6.85 -4.68 9.64
CA ASP A 51 -5.89 -4.11 10.59
C ASP A 51 -4.42 -4.48 10.29
N ILE A 52 -4.16 -5.36 9.33
CA ILE A 52 -2.80 -5.84 8.98
C ILE A 52 -2.26 -5.10 7.74
N LYS A 53 -2.85 -3.96 7.40
CA LYS A 53 -2.44 -3.12 6.26
C LYS A 53 -1.77 -1.87 6.83
N PRO A 54 -0.43 -1.77 6.86
CA PRO A 54 0.23 -0.52 7.28
C PRO A 54 -0.27 0.70 6.50
N LEU A 55 -0.67 0.48 5.24
CA LEU A 55 -1.32 1.47 4.39
C LEU A 55 -2.66 1.96 4.97
N ASP A 56 -3.59 1.05 5.29
CA ASP A 56 -4.93 1.43 5.78
C ASP A 56 -4.95 1.83 7.24
N TYR A 57 -4.15 1.17 8.09
CA TYR A 57 -4.07 1.46 9.52
C TYR A 57 -3.40 2.81 9.80
N PHE A 58 -2.38 3.19 9.01
CA PHE A 58 -1.53 4.31 9.35
C PHE A 58 -1.37 5.31 8.20
N LEU A 59 -0.87 4.89 7.03
CA LEU A 59 -0.54 5.84 5.96
C LEU A 59 -1.76 6.65 5.51
N TRP A 60 -2.84 5.99 5.12
CA TRP A 60 -4.01 6.67 4.54
C TRP A 60 -4.72 7.58 5.55
N GLY A 61 -4.73 7.21 6.84
CA GLY A 61 -5.24 8.09 7.90
C GLY A 61 -4.39 9.36 8.04
N CYS A 62 -3.06 9.21 7.99
CA CYS A 62 -2.11 10.31 8.08
C CYS A 62 -2.18 11.23 6.84
N VAL A 63 -2.12 10.65 5.63
CA VAL A 63 -2.26 11.37 4.35
C VAL A 63 -3.56 12.15 4.35
N LYS A 64 -4.68 11.49 4.65
CA LYS A 64 -5.99 12.14 4.63
C LYS A 64 -6.06 13.32 5.59
N SER A 65 -5.54 13.17 6.82
CA SER A 65 -5.61 14.23 7.84
C SER A 65 -4.78 15.46 7.46
N ASN A 66 -3.65 15.28 6.77
CA ASN A 66 -2.78 16.38 6.35
C ASN A 66 -3.26 17.01 5.04
N VAL A 67 -3.51 16.19 4.01
CA VAL A 67 -3.89 16.69 2.68
C VAL A 67 -5.23 17.41 2.70
N TYR A 68 -6.21 16.94 3.48
CA TYR A 68 -7.51 17.59 3.57
C TYR A 68 -7.56 18.80 4.52
N ALA A 69 -6.50 19.08 5.27
CA ALA A 69 -6.44 20.28 6.12
C ALA A 69 -6.58 21.56 5.27
N ASP A 70 -5.97 21.57 4.09
CA ASP A 70 -5.97 22.69 3.16
C ASP A 70 -7.18 22.70 2.21
N LYS A 71 -8.07 21.71 2.31
CA LYS A 71 -9.32 21.59 1.53
C LYS A 71 -9.10 21.80 0.02
N PRO A 72 -8.31 20.93 -0.63
CA PRO A 72 -8.06 21.03 -2.07
C PRO A 72 -9.39 21.04 -2.85
N ALA A 73 -9.54 22.01 -3.73
CA ALA A 73 -10.77 22.23 -4.51
C ALA A 73 -10.72 21.64 -5.93
N ALA A 74 -9.58 21.07 -6.32
CA ALA A 74 -9.35 20.48 -7.64
C ALA A 74 -8.44 19.25 -7.52
N ILE A 75 -8.51 18.37 -8.53
CA ILE A 75 -7.84 17.06 -8.52
C ILE A 75 -6.31 17.23 -8.60
N ASP A 76 -5.84 18.14 -9.44
CA ASP A 76 -4.42 18.49 -9.57
C ASP A 76 -3.82 18.95 -8.23
N VAL A 77 -4.53 19.86 -7.52
CA VAL A 77 -4.10 20.31 -6.19
C VAL A 77 -4.08 19.17 -5.18
N LEU A 78 -5.04 18.24 -5.27
CA LEU A 78 -5.09 17.06 -4.40
C LEU A 78 -3.92 16.11 -4.68
N GLU A 79 -3.62 15.83 -5.95
CA GLU A 79 -2.49 14.98 -6.38
C GLU A 79 -1.15 15.56 -5.92
N ASP A 80 -0.91 16.84 -6.18
CA ASP A 80 0.31 17.55 -5.74
C ASP A 80 0.47 17.53 -4.22
N SER A 81 -0.63 17.67 -3.48
CA SER A 81 -0.62 17.63 -2.01
C SER A 81 -0.29 16.23 -1.49
N ILE A 82 -0.85 15.18 -2.10
CA ILE A 82 -0.53 13.79 -1.74
C ILE A 82 0.94 13.49 -2.03
N GLU A 83 1.44 13.88 -3.21
CA GLU A 83 2.82 13.65 -3.60
C GLU A 83 3.80 14.38 -2.68
N THR A 84 3.54 15.66 -2.41
CA THR A 84 4.32 16.47 -1.48
C THR A 84 4.34 15.83 -0.09
N PHE A 85 3.17 15.43 0.42
CA PHE A 85 3.08 14.79 1.72
C PHE A 85 3.89 13.48 1.76
N ILE A 86 3.72 12.58 0.78
CA ILE A 86 4.45 11.31 0.75
C ILE A 86 5.97 11.52 0.64
N ARG A 87 6.42 12.49 -0.16
CA ARG A 87 7.85 12.77 -0.37
C ARG A 87 8.54 13.38 0.84
N TYR A 88 7.85 14.27 1.55
CA TYR A 88 8.46 15.07 2.62
C TYR A 88 8.03 14.68 4.03
N ALA A 89 6.98 13.86 4.18
CA ALA A 89 6.62 13.32 5.48
C ALA A 89 7.80 12.51 6.01
N LYS A 90 8.42 12.99 7.09
CA LYS A 90 9.19 12.10 7.97
C LYS A 90 8.18 11.24 8.68
N ILE A 91 7.86 10.10 8.07
CA ILE A 91 7.04 9.06 8.67
C ILE A 91 7.89 8.38 9.76
N GLY A 92 8.15 9.10 10.84
CA GLY A 92 8.89 8.60 11.98
C GLY A 92 8.06 7.53 12.66
N LEU A 93 8.46 6.27 12.49
CA LEU A 93 8.13 5.25 13.48
C LEU A 93 8.95 5.61 14.73
N SER A 94 8.37 6.43 15.61
CA SER A 94 8.89 6.60 16.96
C SER A 94 8.73 5.26 17.68
N GLY A 95 9.80 4.47 17.68
CA GLY A 95 10.00 3.38 18.64
C GLY A 95 10.33 3.94 20.01
#